data_AF-A0A1I1LTE3-F1
#
_entry.id   AF-A0A1I1LTE3-F1
#
_cell.length_a   1.000
_cell.length_b   1.000
_cell.length_c   1.000
_cell.angle_alpha   90.00
_cell.angle_beta   90.00
_cell.angle_gamma   90.00
#
_symmetry.space_group_name_H-M   'P 1'
#
loop_
_entity.id
_entity.type
_entity.pdbx_description
1 polymer ?
#
loop_
_entity_poly.entity_id
_entity_poly.type
_entity_poly.pdbx_seq_one_letter_code
_entity_poly.pdbx_strand_id
1 'polypeptide(L)'
;MGLFTGMISVYYSRNFLRTEHYFSRLNFPPYQKAFIGASLLGMLIFIFPTLFGEGYESIKVLADRNPGELLENTLFKDFSSSQWVLLAFVGCSMMLKAFASGITLGSGGNGGNFAPSLFLGSYAGYFFSKLISLSGLSQLPVSNFAIVGMAGILSGLFHAPLTAIFLIAEITGGYDLILPLMIVASVSFAISKRFEKHSLDVKGLVKKGNVFTSNKDTNILWTLKMDSILNPDPKTLSPETDLEELRSVIKSSDQGMFAVTEQEKLLGVIYFSDIKEIIFSDSRIAARDLMTPPKDIIFYDESMETVMQKLENSSRAYLPVVKGSVYIGYIEKGAALEAYRNQLKAMIFE
;
A
#
# COMPACT_ATOMS: atom_id res chain seq x y z
N MET A 1 -25.96 -9.18 -10.25
CA MET A 1 -24.67 -8.95 -10.96
C MET A 1 -23.70 -8.07 -10.17
N GLY A 2 -24.00 -6.81 -9.83
CA GLY A 2 -23.06 -5.93 -9.12
C GLY A 2 -22.44 -6.50 -7.84
N LEU A 3 -23.24 -7.19 -7.02
CA LEU A 3 -22.74 -7.89 -5.83
C LEU A 3 -21.77 -9.03 -6.20
N PHE A 4 -22.08 -9.79 -7.25
CA PHE A 4 -21.24 -10.87 -7.75
C PHE A 4 -19.89 -10.33 -8.26
N THR A 5 -19.90 -9.32 -9.13
CA THR A 5 -18.66 -8.69 -9.62
C THR A 5 -17.85 -8.04 -8.50
N GLY A 6 -18.52 -7.44 -7.50
CA GLY A 6 -17.83 -6.88 -6.33
C GLY A 6 -17.05 -7.94 -5.57
N MET A 7 -17.69 -9.09 -5.30
CA MET A 7 -17.03 -10.23 -4.63
C MET A 7 -15.90 -10.83 -5.46
N ILE A 8 -16.10 -11.00 -6.77
CA ILE A 8 -15.05 -11.48 -7.67
C ILE A 8 -13.87 -10.51 -7.75
N SER A 9 -14.11 -9.19 -7.69
CA SER A 9 -13.05 -8.17 -7.66
C SER A 9 -12.20 -8.30 -6.38
N VAL A 10 -12.85 -8.51 -5.22
CA VAL A 10 -12.15 -8.74 -3.95
C VAL A 10 -11.32 -10.03 -4.03
N TYR A 11 -11.89 -11.11 -4.55
CA TYR A 11 -11.18 -12.37 -4.76
C TYR A 11 -9.95 -12.18 -5.65
N TYR A 12 -10.10 -11.54 -6.81
CA TYR A 12 -9.00 -11.32 -7.75
C TYR A 12 -7.91 -10.48 -7.11
N SER A 13 -8.27 -9.35 -6.50
CA SER A 13 -7.29 -8.45 -5.88
C SER A 13 -6.45 -9.13 -4.81
N ARG A 14 -7.07 -9.94 -3.93
CA ARG A 14 -6.35 -10.67 -2.88
C ARG A 14 -5.44 -11.75 -3.44
N ASN A 15 -5.94 -12.60 -4.33
CA ASN A 15 -5.18 -13.75 -4.83
C ASN A 15 -4.08 -13.33 -5.80
N PHE A 16 -4.34 -12.33 -6.66
CA PHE A 16 -3.32 -11.74 -7.52
C PHE A 16 -2.15 -11.22 -6.67
N LEU A 17 -2.41 -10.33 -5.71
CA LEU A 17 -1.36 -9.73 -4.87
C LEU A 17 -0.64 -10.76 -4.01
N ARG A 18 -1.37 -11.76 -3.50
CA ARG A 18 -0.76 -12.86 -2.73
C ARG A 18 0.22 -13.66 -3.58
N THR A 19 -0.17 -13.97 -4.81
CA THR A 19 0.64 -14.75 -5.75
C THR A 19 1.85 -13.95 -6.22
N GLU A 20 1.64 -12.70 -6.66
CA GLU A 20 2.71 -11.79 -7.07
C GLU A 20 3.72 -11.58 -5.93
N HIS A 21 3.24 -11.39 -4.71
CA HIS A 21 4.11 -11.20 -3.54
C HIS A 21 4.86 -12.46 -3.14
N TYR A 22 4.21 -13.63 -3.24
CA TYR A 22 4.86 -14.91 -2.98
C TYR A 22 6.02 -15.15 -3.95
N PHE A 23 5.76 -15.03 -5.26
CA PHE A 23 6.79 -15.20 -6.26
C PHE A 23 7.86 -14.11 -6.12
N SER A 24 7.50 -12.84 -5.99
CA SER A 24 8.50 -11.75 -5.89
C SER A 24 9.44 -11.89 -4.69
N ARG A 25 9.01 -12.51 -3.57
CA ARG A 25 9.87 -12.81 -2.40
C ARG A 25 10.70 -14.10 -2.47
N LEU A 26 10.56 -14.91 -3.51
CA LEU A 26 11.44 -16.07 -3.67
C LEU A 26 12.89 -15.61 -3.87
N ASN A 27 13.80 -16.11 -3.02
CA ASN A 27 15.24 -15.82 -3.02
C ASN A 27 16.03 -16.49 -4.16
N PHE A 28 15.35 -16.84 -5.26
CA PHE A 28 16.00 -17.44 -6.43
C PHE A 28 16.62 -16.37 -7.34
N PRO A 29 17.71 -16.69 -8.05
CA PRO A 29 18.22 -15.87 -9.15
C PRO A 29 17.12 -15.57 -10.19
N PRO A 30 17.17 -14.40 -10.86
CA PRO A 30 16.11 -13.97 -11.78
C PRO A 30 15.74 -15.01 -12.85
N TYR A 31 16.74 -15.66 -13.47
CA TYR A 31 16.50 -16.67 -14.50
C TYR A 31 15.83 -17.95 -13.97
N GLN A 32 16.20 -18.42 -12.78
CA GLN A 32 15.57 -19.60 -12.18
C GLN A 32 14.12 -19.32 -11.79
N LYS A 33 13.87 -18.12 -11.26
CA LYS A 33 12.54 -17.63 -10.93
C LYS A 33 11.64 -17.54 -12.16
N ALA A 34 12.16 -16.96 -13.24
CA ALA A 34 11.47 -16.88 -14.52
C ALA A 34 11.16 -18.27 -15.08
N PHE A 35 12.10 -19.22 -14.98
CA PHE A 35 11.89 -20.60 -15.42
C PHE A 35 10.78 -21.31 -14.64
N ILE A 36 10.77 -21.21 -13.30
CA ILE A 36 9.73 -21.79 -12.45
C ILE A 36 8.37 -21.17 -12.78
N GLY A 37 8.31 -19.84 -12.87
CA GLY A 37 7.09 -19.11 -13.23
C GLY A 37 6.57 -19.49 -14.60
N ALA A 38 7.44 -19.53 -15.62
CA ALA A 38 7.09 -19.92 -16.98
C ALA A 38 6.65 -21.39 -17.07
N SER A 39 7.27 -22.29 -16.32
CA SER A 39 6.86 -23.70 -16.29
C SER A 39 5.47 -23.88 -15.68
N LEU A 40 5.18 -23.23 -14.56
CA LEU A 40 3.86 -23.28 -13.93
C LEU A 40 2.79 -22.61 -14.79
N LEU A 41 3.11 -21.44 -15.36
CA LEU A 41 2.21 -20.71 -16.25
C LEU A 41 1.97 -21.50 -17.54
N GLY A 42 2.99 -22.14 -18.10
CA GLY A 42 2.90 -23.00 -19.28
C GLY A 42 1.99 -24.21 -19.03
N MET A 43 2.09 -24.84 -17.87
CA MET A 43 1.17 -25.91 -17.46
C MET A 43 -0.28 -25.40 -17.34
N LEU A 44 -0.49 -24.22 -16.73
CA LEU A 44 -1.82 -23.60 -16.63
C LEU A 44 -2.40 -23.26 -18.01
N ILE A 45 -1.60 -22.70 -18.92
CA ILE A 45 -2.03 -22.36 -20.29
C ILE A 45 -2.31 -23.62 -21.10
N PHE A 46 -1.53 -24.69 -20.93
CA PHE A 46 -1.77 -25.95 -21.60
C PHE A 46 -3.16 -26.53 -21.27
N ILE A 47 -3.59 -26.42 -20.00
CA ILE A 47 -4.93 -26.88 -19.57
C ILE A 47 -6.01 -25.85 -19.91
N PHE A 48 -5.72 -24.56 -19.73
CA PHE A 48 -6.62 -23.43 -19.96
C PHE A 48 -5.99 -22.41 -20.93
N PRO A 49 -6.04 -22.66 -22.25
CA PRO A 49 -5.42 -21.79 -23.25
C PRO A 49 -5.88 -20.33 -23.20
N THR A 50 -7.11 -20.10 -22.74
CA THR A 50 -7.69 -18.75 -22.56
C THR A 50 -6.94 -17.89 -21.54
N LEU A 51 -6.08 -18.48 -20.72
CA LEU A 51 -5.22 -17.72 -19.80
C LEU A 51 -4.06 -17.03 -20.52
N PHE A 52 -3.71 -17.47 -21.73
CA PHE A 52 -2.63 -16.90 -22.53
C PHE A 52 -2.95 -15.47 -22.98
N GLY A 53 -1.96 -14.59 -22.86
CA GLY A 53 -2.07 -13.18 -23.24
C GLY A 53 -3.14 -12.41 -22.48
N GLU A 54 -3.63 -11.35 -23.12
CA GLU A 54 -4.60 -10.41 -22.57
C GLU A 54 -6.02 -11.00 -22.52
N GLY A 55 -6.33 -11.92 -23.43
CA GLY A 55 -7.61 -12.63 -23.49
C GLY A 55 -8.72 -11.93 -24.28
N TYR A 56 -8.42 -10.87 -25.04
CA TYR A 56 -9.41 -10.16 -25.86
C TYR A 56 -10.10 -11.06 -26.89
N GLU A 57 -9.39 -11.98 -27.53
CA GLU A 57 -9.99 -12.94 -28.46
C GLU A 57 -11.01 -13.83 -27.76
N SER A 58 -10.70 -14.30 -26.54
CA SER A 58 -11.66 -15.08 -25.76
C SER A 58 -12.87 -14.27 -25.32
N ILE A 59 -12.71 -12.97 -25.05
CA ILE A 59 -13.83 -12.04 -24.77
C ILE A 59 -14.75 -11.95 -26.00
N LYS A 60 -14.21 -11.80 -27.21
CA LYS A 60 -14.98 -11.75 -28.46
C LYS A 60 -15.76 -13.05 -28.67
N VAL A 61 -15.11 -14.20 -28.53
CA VAL A 61 -15.74 -15.53 -28.67
C VAL A 61 -16.89 -15.72 -27.67
N LEU A 62 -16.75 -15.25 -26.42
CA LEU A 62 -17.85 -15.30 -25.44
C LEU A 62 -19.03 -14.38 -25.77
N ALA A 63 -18.76 -13.28 -26.49
CA ALA A 63 -19.78 -12.34 -26.93
C ALA A 63 -20.48 -12.81 -28.23
N ASP A 64 -19.83 -13.67 -29.01
CA ASP A 64 -20.34 -14.23 -30.25
C ASP A 64 -21.34 -15.39 -30.03
N ARG A 65 -21.97 -15.82 -31.13
CA ARG A 65 -23.04 -16.83 -31.12
C ARG A 65 -22.56 -18.25 -30.79
N ASN A 66 -21.26 -18.55 -30.95
CA ASN A 66 -20.69 -19.88 -30.72
C ASN A 66 -19.59 -19.87 -29.65
N PRO A 67 -19.93 -19.71 -28.36
CA PRO A 67 -18.93 -19.68 -27.29
C PRO A 67 -18.25 -21.05 -27.04
N GLY A 68 -18.73 -22.13 -27.69
CA GLY A 68 -18.11 -23.45 -27.63
C GLY A 68 -16.73 -23.51 -28.30
N GLU A 69 -16.42 -22.55 -29.18
CA GLU A 69 -15.12 -22.41 -29.83
C GLU A 69 -13.97 -22.28 -28.83
N LEU A 70 -14.24 -21.74 -27.62
CA LEU A 70 -13.25 -21.70 -26.53
C LEU A 70 -12.70 -23.08 -26.13
N LEU A 71 -13.46 -24.15 -26.35
CA LEU A 71 -13.08 -25.51 -25.98
C LEU A 71 -12.38 -26.26 -27.13
N GLU A 72 -12.43 -25.77 -28.37
CA GLU A 72 -11.95 -26.51 -29.55
C GLU A 72 -10.45 -26.80 -29.52
N ASN A 73 -9.65 -25.90 -28.93
CA ASN A 73 -8.21 -26.04 -28.78
C ASN A 73 -7.80 -26.47 -27.36
N THR A 74 -8.69 -27.17 -26.64
CA THR A 74 -8.47 -27.58 -25.25
C THR A 74 -8.59 -29.09 -25.10
N LEU A 75 -8.15 -29.61 -23.95
CA LEU A 75 -8.35 -31.01 -23.55
C LEU A 75 -9.84 -31.40 -23.42
N PHE A 76 -10.75 -30.42 -23.47
CA PHE A 76 -12.20 -30.60 -23.31
C PHE A 76 -12.98 -30.50 -24.64
N LYS A 77 -12.30 -30.56 -25.79
CA LYS A 77 -12.90 -30.43 -27.13
C LYS A 77 -14.10 -31.35 -27.34
N ASP A 78 -14.02 -32.60 -26.90
CA ASP A 78 -15.09 -33.60 -27.07
C ASP A 78 -16.38 -33.23 -26.33
N PHE A 79 -16.29 -32.32 -25.36
CA PHE A 79 -17.40 -31.81 -24.57
C PHE A 79 -17.87 -30.42 -24.99
N SER A 80 -17.40 -29.91 -26.14
CA SER A 80 -17.75 -28.57 -26.66
C SER A 80 -19.26 -28.33 -26.77
N SER A 81 -20.05 -29.39 -26.97
CA SER A 81 -21.51 -29.35 -27.05
C SER A 81 -22.20 -29.22 -25.68
N SER A 82 -21.50 -29.48 -24.58
CA SER A 82 -22.06 -29.44 -23.23
C SER A 82 -21.95 -28.04 -22.62
N GLN A 83 -23.09 -27.37 -22.46
CA GLN A 83 -23.16 -26.02 -21.89
C GLN A 83 -22.68 -25.97 -20.43
N TRP A 84 -22.84 -27.05 -19.66
CA TRP A 84 -22.35 -27.15 -18.28
C TRP A 84 -20.82 -27.27 -18.21
N VAL A 85 -20.20 -28.00 -19.15
CA VAL A 85 -18.74 -28.10 -19.24
C VAL A 85 -18.13 -26.76 -19.63
N LEU A 86 -18.73 -26.07 -20.60
CA LEU A 86 -18.31 -24.72 -20.97
C LEU A 86 -18.44 -23.75 -19.79
N LEU A 87 -19.55 -23.79 -19.05
CA LEU A 87 -19.73 -22.96 -17.86
C LEU A 87 -18.67 -23.23 -16.80
N ALA A 88 -18.36 -24.51 -16.54
CA ALA A 88 -17.31 -24.90 -15.60
C ALA A 88 -15.92 -24.43 -16.07
N PHE A 89 -15.60 -24.59 -17.37
CA PHE A 89 -14.35 -24.12 -17.96
C PHE A 89 -14.19 -22.60 -17.81
N VAL A 90 -15.23 -21.82 -18.16
CA VAL A 90 -15.24 -20.36 -18.00
C VAL A 90 -15.07 -19.98 -16.53
N GLY A 91 -15.79 -20.64 -15.61
CA GLY A 91 -15.67 -20.40 -14.17
C GLY A 91 -14.26 -20.68 -13.64
N CYS A 92 -13.64 -21.79 -14.05
CA CYS A 92 -12.28 -22.14 -13.68
C CYS A 92 -11.26 -21.16 -14.27
N SER A 93 -11.35 -20.81 -15.56
CA SER A 93 -10.48 -19.82 -16.21
C SER A 93 -10.57 -18.46 -15.53
N MET A 94 -11.77 -18.03 -15.15
CA MET A 94 -12.01 -16.79 -14.39
C MET A 94 -11.26 -16.82 -13.05
N MET A 95 -11.38 -17.91 -12.29
CA MET A 95 -10.73 -18.05 -10.98
C MET A 95 -9.21 -18.19 -11.07
N LEU A 96 -8.71 -18.86 -12.10
CA LEU A 96 -7.28 -19.08 -12.33
C LEU A 96 -6.56 -17.85 -12.88
N LYS A 97 -7.25 -16.93 -13.56
CA LYS A 97 -6.63 -15.72 -14.13
C LYS A 97 -5.89 -14.88 -13.08
N ALA A 98 -6.41 -14.79 -11.85
CA ALA A 98 -5.74 -14.09 -10.74
C ALA A 98 -4.34 -14.66 -10.44
N PHE A 99 -4.23 -16.00 -10.44
CA PHE A 99 -2.96 -16.69 -10.22
C PHE A 99 -2.06 -16.58 -11.44
N ALA A 100 -2.59 -16.76 -12.65
CA ALA A 100 -1.83 -16.63 -13.88
C ALA A 100 -1.17 -15.24 -13.99
N SER A 101 -1.95 -14.17 -13.81
CA SER A 101 -1.43 -12.79 -13.80
C SER A 101 -0.40 -12.56 -12.69
N GLY A 102 -0.65 -13.08 -11.49
CA GLY A 102 0.26 -12.95 -10.34
C GLY A 102 1.58 -13.70 -10.54
N ILE A 103 1.56 -14.90 -11.14
CA ILE A 103 2.76 -15.67 -11.49
C ILE A 103 3.58 -14.91 -12.54
N THR A 104 2.93 -14.39 -13.59
CA THR A 104 3.61 -13.63 -14.65
C THR A 104 4.37 -12.43 -14.09
N LEU A 105 3.71 -11.56 -13.32
CA LEU A 105 4.34 -10.36 -12.76
C LEU A 105 5.32 -10.70 -11.62
N GLY A 106 4.95 -11.61 -10.73
CA GLY A 106 5.79 -12.01 -9.60
C GLY A 106 7.08 -12.72 -9.99
N SER A 107 7.11 -13.37 -11.17
CA SER A 107 8.28 -14.08 -11.69
C SER A 107 9.23 -13.21 -12.52
N GLY A 108 8.94 -11.91 -12.66
CA GLY A 108 9.78 -10.96 -13.40
C GLY A 108 9.25 -10.58 -14.80
N GLY A 109 8.02 -10.97 -15.15
CA GLY A 109 7.34 -10.48 -16.35
C GLY A 109 6.90 -9.03 -16.22
N ASN A 110 6.58 -8.39 -17.36
CA ASN A 110 6.03 -7.04 -17.42
C ASN A 110 4.57 -7.09 -17.86
N GLY A 111 3.73 -6.21 -17.29
CA GLY A 111 2.33 -6.09 -17.66
C GLY A 111 1.54 -5.21 -16.68
N GLY A 112 0.25 -5.05 -16.97
CA GLY A 112 -0.71 -4.34 -16.11
C GLY A 112 -1.93 -5.20 -15.80
N ASN A 113 -2.73 -4.78 -14.83
CA ASN A 113 -3.95 -5.50 -14.43
C ASN A 113 -5.20 -5.11 -15.23
N PHE A 114 -5.11 -4.16 -16.14
CA PHE A 114 -6.26 -3.65 -16.89
C PHE A 114 -6.89 -4.72 -17.80
N ALA A 115 -6.14 -5.29 -18.74
CA ALA A 115 -6.67 -6.31 -19.65
C ALA A 115 -7.12 -7.60 -18.93
N PRO A 116 -6.39 -8.15 -17.93
CA PRO A 116 -6.89 -9.24 -17.10
C PRO A 116 -8.21 -8.93 -16.38
N SER A 117 -8.45 -7.66 -16.01
CA SER A 117 -9.70 -7.23 -15.38
C SER A 117 -10.87 -7.24 -16.37
N LEU A 118 -10.64 -6.82 -17.62
CA LEU A 118 -11.64 -6.94 -18.69
C LEU A 118 -11.99 -8.41 -18.98
N PHE A 119 -10.97 -9.26 -19.10
CA PHE A 119 -11.15 -10.71 -19.24
C PHE A 119 -12.01 -11.26 -18.11
N LEU A 120 -11.64 -10.96 -16.86
CA LEU A 120 -12.36 -11.43 -15.68
C LEU A 120 -13.81 -10.97 -15.68
N GLY A 121 -14.08 -9.72 -16.05
CA GLY A 121 -15.43 -9.16 -16.08
C GLY A 121 -16.31 -9.75 -17.18
N SER A 122 -15.76 -9.97 -18.38
CA SER A 122 -16.49 -10.67 -19.45
C SER A 122 -16.85 -12.09 -19.04
N TYR A 123 -15.87 -12.83 -18.49
CA TYR A 123 -16.06 -14.21 -18.03
C TYR A 123 -17.06 -14.29 -16.87
N ALA A 124 -17.01 -13.36 -15.92
CA ALA A 124 -17.98 -13.26 -14.83
C ALA A 124 -19.39 -12.99 -15.34
N GLY A 125 -19.53 -12.09 -16.32
CA GLY A 125 -20.81 -11.78 -16.96
C GLY A 125 -21.41 -12.95 -17.72
N TYR A 126 -20.59 -13.61 -18.54
CA TYR A 126 -20.96 -14.84 -19.21
C TYR A 126 -21.41 -15.90 -18.21
N PHE A 127 -20.59 -16.17 -17.20
CA PHE A 127 -20.85 -17.18 -16.18
C PHE A 127 -22.17 -16.92 -15.45
N PHE A 128 -22.39 -15.68 -15.00
CA PHE A 128 -23.61 -15.31 -14.30
C PHE A 128 -24.86 -15.46 -15.18
N SER A 129 -24.80 -14.99 -16.43
CA SER A 129 -25.90 -15.06 -17.37
C SER A 129 -26.26 -16.50 -17.74
N LYS A 130 -25.25 -17.32 -18.08
CA LYS A 130 -25.45 -18.73 -18.43
C LYS A 130 -25.89 -19.58 -17.26
N LEU A 131 -25.37 -19.34 -16.05
CA LEU A 131 -25.80 -20.06 -14.86
C LEU A 131 -27.29 -19.87 -14.59
N ILE A 132 -27.80 -18.63 -14.67
CA ILE A 132 -29.23 -18.32 -14.48
C ILE A 132 -30.09 -18.91 -15.62
N SER A 133 -29.57 -18.87 -16.85
CA SER A 133 -30.27 -19.42 -18.02
C SER A 133 -30.38 -20.95 -17.95
N LEU A 134 -29.31 -21.62 -17.51
CA LEU A 134 -29.26 -23.08 -17.33
C LEU A 134 -30.05 -23.56 -16.12
N SER A 135 -30.17 -22.75 -15.06
CA SER A 135 -30.99 -23.09 -13.91
C SER A 135 -32.49 -22.94 -14.16
N GLY A 136 -32.90 -22.49 -15.35
CA GLY A 136 -34.30 -22.30 -15.73
C GLY A 136 -34.98 -21.09 -15.09
N LEU A 137 -34.22 -20.19 -14.43
CA LEU A 137 -34.78 -19.01 -13.76
C LEU A 137 -35.21 -17.94 -14.76
N SER A 138 -34.35 -17.63 -15.74
CA SER A 138 -34.63 -16.63 -16.78
C SER A 138 -33.60 -16.75 -17.91
N GLN A 139 -34.01 -16.48 -19.14
CA GLN A 139 -33.08 -16.39 -20.27
C GLN A 139 -32.45 -15.01 -20.34
N LEU A 140 -31.18 -14.91 -19.97
CA LEU A 140 -30.46 -13.64 -19.92
C LEU A 140 -29.58 -13.43 -21.16
N PRO A 141 -29.53 -12.21 -21.72
CA PRO A 141 -28.67 -11.90 -22.86
C PRO A 141 -27.20 -11.92 -22.44
N VAL A 142 -26.48 -12.96 -22.85
CA VAL A 142 -25.07 -13.20 -22.47
C VAL A 142 -24.15 -12.03 -22.81
N SER A 143 -24.25 -11.48 -24.03
CA SER A 143 -23.40 -10.37 -24.48
C SER A 143 -23.56 -9.13 -23.59
N ASN A 144 -24.80 -8.74 -23.28
CA ASN A 144 -25.07 -7.57 -22.41
C ASN A 144 -24.50 -7.80 -21.00
N PHE A 145 -24.65 -9.01 -20.44
CA PHE A 145 -24.11 -9.32 -19.11
C PHE A 145 -22.58 -9.40 -19.10
N ALA A 146 -21.93 -9.84 -20.18
CA ALA A 146 -20.48 -9.78 -20.34
C ALA A 146 -19.98 -8.33 -20.32
N ILE A 147 -20.60 -7.44 -21.10
CA ILE A 147 -20.30 -6.00 -21.14
C ILE A 147 -20.48 -5.37 -19.75
N VAL A 148 -21.62 -5.60 -19.12
CA VAL A 148 -21.92 -5.06 -17.79
C VAL A 148 -21.00 -5.65 -16.71
N GLY A 149 -20.60 -6.91 -16.86
CA GLY A 149 -19.60 -7.57 -16.02
C GLY A 149 -18.21 -6.95 -16.11
N MET A 150 -17.77 -6.55 -17.31
CA MET A 150 -16.52 -5.82 -17.52
C MET A 150 -16.49 -4.51 -16.72
N ALA A 151 -17.54 -3.69 -16.82
CA ALA A 151 -17.62 -2.45 -16.06
C ALA A 151 -17.68 -2.69 -14.54
N GLY A 152 -18.42 -3.73 -14.12
CA GLY A 152 -18.49 -4.14 -12.72
C GLY A 152 -17.13 -4.47 -12.12
N ILE A 153 -16.34 -5.33 -12.79
CA ILE A 153 -15.00 -5.71 -12.32
C ILE A 153 -14.02 -4.53 -12.37
N LEU A 154 -14.00 -3.76 -13.45
CA LEU A 154 -13.14 -2.57 -13.54
C LEU A 154 -13.44 -1.58 -12.39
N SER A 155 -14.72 -1.26 -12.18
CA SER A 155 -15.15 -0.38 -11.09
C SER A 155 -14.73 -0.91 -9.72
N GLY A 156 -14.89 -2.22 -9.50
CA GLY A 156 -14.54 -2.88 -8.25
C GLY A 156 -13.02 -2.92 -7.99
N LEU A 157 -12.20 -3.19 -9.00
CA LEU A 157 -10.74 -3.29 -8.84
C LEU A 157 -10.05 -1.93 -8.78
N PHE A 158 -10.47 -0.98 -9.61
CA PHE A 158 -9.82 0.32 -9.74
C PHE A 158 -10.44 1.41 -8.86
N HIS A 159 -11.60 1.15 -8.24
CA HIS A 159 -12.34 2.14 -7.46
C HIS A 159 -12.72 3.40 -8.27
N ALA A 160 -12.96 3.22 -9.57
CA ALA A 160 -13.27 4.30 -10.50
C ALA A 160 -14.56 3.98 -11.30
N PRO A 161 -15.76 4.14 -10.69
CA PRO A 161 -17.01 3.73 -11.32
C PRO A 161 -17.31 4.49 -12.61
N LEU A 162 -17.18 5.82 -12.61
CA LEU A 162 -17.46 6.64 -13.79
C LEU A 162 -16.53 6.28 -14.96
N THR A 163 -15.23 6.14 -14.68
CA THR A 163 -14.25 5.71 -15.68
C THR A 163 -14.60 4.35 -16.26
N ALA A 164 -14.94 3.37 -15.42
CA ALA A 164 -15.34 2.04 -15.89
C ALA A 164 -16.60 2.06 -16.75
N ILE A 165 -17.61 2.85 -16.38
CA ILE A 165 -18.87 2.97 -17.12
C ILE A 165 -18.61 3.54 -18.52
N PHE A 166 -17.96 4.70 -18.61
CA PHE A 166 -17.72 5.38 -19.88
C PHE A 166 -16.76 4.60 -20.77
N LEU A 167 -15.69 4.05 -20.19
CA LEU A 167 -14.72 3.25 -20.94
C LEU A 167 -15.38 2.04 -21.60
N ILE A 168 -16.20 1.30 -20.86
CA ILE A 168 -16.90 0.13 -21.42
C ILE A 168 -17.94 0.56 -22.45
N ALA A 169 -18.75 1.59 -22.15
CA ALA A 169 -19.72 2.10 -23.10
C ALA A 169 -19.08 2.52 -24.43
N GLU A 170 -17.91 3.17 -24.37
CA GLU A 170 -17.15 3.64 -25.53
C GLU A 170 -16.58 2.47 -26.34
N ILE A 171 -15.82 1.55 -25.72
CA ILE A 171 -15.15 0.47 -26.44
C ILE A 171 -16.12 -0.57 -27.00
N THR A 172 -17.31 -0.71 -26.41
CA THR A 172 -18.33 -1.64 -26.91
C THR A 172 -19.40 -0.97 -27.76
N GLY A 173 -19.39 0.37 -27.88
CA GLY A 173 -20.46 1.16 -28.53
C GLY A 173 -21.83 1.03 -27.86
N GLY A 174 -21.88 0.52 -26.63
CA GLY A 174 -23.09 0.03 -25.96
C GLY A 174 -23.77 1.06 -25.08
N TYR A 175 -24.00 2.28 -25.59
CA TYR A 175 -24.59 3.38 -24.83
C TYR A 175 -26.01 3.06 -24.31
N ASP A 176 -26.73 2.15 -24.96
CA ASP A 176 -28.03 1.65 -24.51
C ASP A 176 -27.96 0.93 -23.15
N LEU A 177 -26.77 0.42 -22.77
CA LEU A 177 -26.54 -0.26 -21.50
C LEU A 177 -26.05 0.67 -20.38
N ILE A 178 -26.04 2.00 -20.58
CA ILE A 178 -25.54 2.95 -19.57
C ILE A 178 -26.20 2.76 -18.20
N LEU A 179 -27.53 2.62 -18.14
CA LEU A 179 -28.22 2.44 -16.85
C LEU A 179 -27.79 1.13 -16.14
N PRO A 180 -27.82 -0.05 -16.79
CA PRO A 180 -27.23 -1.27 -16.23
C PRO A 180 -25.76 -1.13 -15.81
N LEU A 181 -24.92 -0.46 -16.63
CA LEU A 181 -23.51 -0.23 -16.34
C LEU A 181 -23.36 0.60 -15.05
N MET A 182 -24.12 1.68 -14.90
CA MET A 182 -24.12 2.54 -13.72
C MET A 182 -24.48 1.76 -12.45
N ILE A 183 -25.55 0.97 -12.49
CA ILE A 183 -26.02 0.20 -11.33
C ILE A 183 -24.97 -0.84 -10.94
N VAL A 184 -24.50 -1.65 -11.89
CA VAL A 184 -23.55 -2.73 -11.61
C VAL A 184 -22.19 -2.18 -11.18
N ALA A 185 -21.66 -1.17 -11.86
CA ALA A 185 -20.39 -0.54 -11.50
C ALA A 185 -20.45 0.08 -10.09
N SER A 186 -21.53 0.79 -9.75
CA SER A 186 -21.68 1.44 -8.44
C SER A 186 -21.79 0.42 -7.30
N VAL A 187 -22.61 -0.62 -7.48
CA VAL A 187 -22.76 -1.69 -6.48
C VAL A 187 -21.46 -2.47 -6.33
N SER A 188 -20.79 -2.80 -7.44
CA SER A 188 -19.50 -3.51 -7.42
C SER A 188 -18.43 -2.73 -6.67
N PHE A 189 -18.35 -1.42 -6.92
CA PHE A 189 -17.48 -0.50 -6.18
C PHE A 189 -17.82 -0.46 -4.69
N ALA A 190 -19.08 -0.30 -4.31
CA ALA A 190 -19.49 -0.23 -2.92
C ALA A 190 -19.14 -1.52 -2.15
N ILE A 191 -19.34 -2.68 -2.77
CA ILE A 191 -18.95 -3.98 -2.21
C ILE A 191 -17.43 -4.08 -2.11
N SER A 192 -16.70 -3.82 -3.20
CA SER A 192 -15.24 -3.92 -3.20
C SER A 192 -14.60 -3.00 -2.17
N LYS A 193 -15.00 -1.72 -2.14
CA LYS A 193 -14.48 -0.71 -1.20
C LYS A 193 -14.75 -1.05 0.27
N ARG A 194 -15.83 -1.80 0.55
CA ARG A 194 -16.11 -2.29 1.91
C ARG A 194 -15.10 -3.35 2.37
N PHE A 195 -14.65 -4.22 1.47
CA PHE A 195 -13.71 -5.30 1.80
C PHE A 195 -12.24 -4.93 1.53
N GLU A 196 -11.99 -3.96 0.65
CA GLU A 196 -10.67 -3.49 0.24
C GLU A 196 -10.60 -1.96 0.37
N LYS A 197 -9.78 -1.46 1.29
CA LYS A 197 -9.69 -0.02 1.58
C LYS A 197 -9.12 0.80 0.40
N HIS A 198 -8.21 0.20 -0.36
CA HIS A 198 -7.50 0.82 -1.48
C HIS A 198 -7.76 0.03 -2.77
N SER A 199 -7.70 0.69 -3.93
CA SER A 199 -7.77 0.01 -5.23
C SER A 199 -6.54 -0.86 -5.46
N LEU A 200 -6.64 -1.79 -6.40
CA LEU A 200 -5.58 -2.76 -6.72
C LEU A 200 -4.21 -2.08 -6.93
N ASP A 201 -4.17 -1.01 -7.75
CA ASP A 201 -2.92 -0.34 -8.12
C ASP A 201 -2.34 0.51 -6.99
N VAL A 202 -3.21 1.06 -6.13
CA VAL A 202 -2.78 1.91 -5.01
C VAL A 202 -2.21 1.08 -3.85
N LYS A 203 -2.67 -0.17 -3.66
CA LYS A 203 -2.19 -1.04 -2.56
C LYS A 203 -0.67 -1.23 -2.56
N GLY A 204 -0.08 -1.45 -3.74
CA GLY A 204 1.36 -1.64 -3.89
C GLY A 204 2.15 -0.38 -3.51
N LEU A 205 1.62 0.79 -3.87
CA LEU A 205 2.24 2.07 -3.57
C LEU A 205 2.11 2.43 -2.08
N VAL A 206 0.95 2.16 -1.45
CA VAL A 206 0.74 2.36 0.00
C VAL A 206 1.71 1.52 0.81
N LYS A 207 1.92 0.25 0.44
CA LYS A 207 2.90 -0.63 1.13
C LYS A 207 4.34 -0.13 1.02
N LYS A 208 4.68 0.61 -0.04
CA LYS A 208 6.01 1.19 -0.25
C LYS A 208 6.18 2.55 0.46
N GLY A 209 5.16 3.04 1.17
CA GLY A 209 5.17 4.39 1.76
C GLY A 209 5.07 5.52 0.73
N ASN A 210 4.85 5.18 -0.55
CA ASN A 210 4.86 6.12 -1.68
C ASN A 210 3.48 6.71 -2.00
N VAL A 211 2.51 6.58 -1.08
CA VAL A 211 1.16 7.12 -1.25
C VAL A 211 0.82 7.96 -0.05
N PHE A 212 0.45 9.20 -0.33
CA PHE A 212 -0.31 10.02 0.58
C PHE A 212 -1.62 9.29 0.91
N THR A 213 -1.67 8.61 2.05
CA THR A 213 -2.90 8.01 2.58
C THR A 213 -3.95 9.10 2.84
N SER A 214 -5.21 8.73 3.06
CA SER A 214 -6.22 9.72 3.49
C SER A 214 -5.89 10.38 4.84
N ASN A 215 -4.96 9.82 5.62
CA ASN A 215 -4.47 10.42 6.85
C ASN A 215 -3.31 11.38 6.53
N LYS A 216 -3.62 12.67 6.47
CA LYS A 216 -2.66 13.73 6.14
C LYS A 216 -1.48 13.73 7.11
N ASP A 217 -1.73 13.50 8.40
CA ASP A 217 -0.71 13.59 9.45
C ASP A 217 0.38 12.53 9.25
N THR A 218 -0.02 11.27 9.01
CA THR A 218 0.92 10.16 8.76
C THR A 218 1.81 10.44 7.55
N ASN A 219 1.25 11.02 6.49
CA ASN A 219 2.02 11.30 5.27
C ASN A 219 3.05 12.41 5.49
N ILE A 220 2.70 13.42 6.28
CA ILE A 220 3.62 14.51 6.62
C ILE A 220 4.77 13.96 7.45
N LEU A 221 4.47 13.14 8.45
CA LEU A 221 5.48 12.51 9.30
C LEU A 221 6.42 11.60 8.50
N TRP A 222 5.94 10.88 7.48
CA TRP A 222 6.80 10.10 6.59
C TRP A 222 7.71 10.94 5.69
N THR A 223 7.31 12.18 5.39
CA THR A 223 8.09 13.09 4.54
C THR A 223 9.20 13.79 5.33
N LEU A 224 9.02 13.95 6.65
CA LEU A 224 10.00 14.57 7.52
C LEU A 224 11.21 13.65 7.74
N LYS A 225 12.40 14.21 7.57
CA LYS A 225 13.67 13.50 7.81
C LYS A 225 14.21 13.83 9.20
N MET A 226 14.80 12.85 9.87
CA MET A 226 15.50 13.04 11.16
C MET A 226 16.48 14.22 11.08
N ASP A 227 17.30 14.28 10.04
CA ASP A 227 18.30 15.33 9.84
C ASP A 227 17.71 16.75 9.68
N SER A 228 16.42 16.87 9.37
CA SER A 228 15.78 18.20 9.22
C SER A 228 15.34 18.83 10.54
N ILE A 229 15.30 18.04 11.62
CA ILE A 229 14.87 18.50 12.95
C ILE A 229 15.91 18.19 14.05
N LEU A 230 16.93 17.39 13.73
CA LEU A 230 18.05 17.11 14.60
C LEU A 230 18.90 18.36 14.74
N ASN A 231 19.09 18.81 15.97
CA ASN A 231 20.06 19.85 16.30
C ASN A 231 21.34 19.17 16.78
N PRO A 232 22.43 19.21 15.99
CA PRO A 232 23.73 18.70 16.43
C PRO A 232 24.18 19.50 17.64
N ASP A 233 24.65 18.80 18.67
CA ASP A 233 25.09 19.43 19.91
C ASP A 233 26.59 19.20 20.11
N PRO A 234 27.44 20.14 19.65
CA PRO A 234 28.88 20.01 19.78
C PRO A 234 29.38 20.26 21.22
N LYS A 235 28.53 20.77 22.12
CA LYS A 235 28.91 21.20 23.47
C LYS A 235 28.25 20.33 24.54
N THR A 236 28.71 19.09 24.65
CA THR A 236 28.34 18.20 25.75
C THR A 236 29.13 18.51 27.01
N LEU A 237 28.55 18.22 28.17
CA LEU A 237 29.19 18.40 29.47
C LEU A 237 29.84 17.09 29.94
N SER A 238 30.98 17.18 30.63
CA SER A 238 31.57 16.06 31.35
C SER A 238 30.87 15.90 32.71
N PRO A 239 30.78 14.68 33.30
CA PRO A 239 30.27 14.49 34.66
C PRO A 239 30.98 15.33 35.72
N GLU A 240 32.25 15.65 35.45
CA GLU A 240 33.13 16.44 36.34
C GLU A 240 33.10 17.94 36.04
N THR A 241 32.34 18.38 35.04
CA THR A 241 32.19 19.80 34.70
C THR A 241 31.64 20.56 35.92
N ASP A 242 32.33 21.63 36.30
CA ASP A 242 31.95 22.46 37.44
C ASP A 242 30.86 23.47 37.06
N LEU A 243 30.32 24.13 38.09
CA LEU A 243 29.22 25.08 37.93
C LEU A 243 29.64 26.36 37.19
N GLU A 244 30.92 26.75 37.21
CA GLU A 244 31.43 27.93 36.50
C GLU A 244 31.53 27.66 34.99
N GLU A 245 32.06 26.50 34.61
CA GLU A 245 32.08 26.04 33.23
C GLU A 245 30.65 25.84 32.72
N LEU A 246 29.75 25.22 33.50
CA LEU A 246 28.33 25.10 33.16
C LEU A 246 27.67 26.47 32.92
N ARG A 247 27.92 27.46 33.78
CA ARG A 247 27.46 28.85 33.58
C ARG A 247 27.98 29.43 32.27
N SER A 248 29.24 29.17 31.92
CA SER A 248 29.84 29.66 30.68
C SER A 248 29.17 29.05 29.45
N VAL A 249 28.87 27.74 29.49
CA VAL A 249 28.19 27.02 28.41
C VAL A 249 26.79 27.60 28.22
N ILE A 250 26.02 27.73 29.30
CA ILE A 250 24.67 28.30 29.30
C ILE A 250 24.66 29.74 28.79
N LYS A 251 25.61 30.59 29.21
CA LYS A 251 25.71 31.97 28.71
C LYS A 251 26.00 32.06 27.20
N SER A 252 26.63 31.03 26.65
CA SER A 252 27.05 30.97 25.24
C SER A 252 26.10 30.18 24.34
N SER A 253 24.97 29.71 24.88
CA SER A 253 24.07 28.78 24.20
C SER A 253 22.61 29.13 24.49
N ASP A 254 21.78 29.09 23.45
CA ASP A 254 20.32 29.22 23.59
C ASP A 254 19.63 27.87 23.89
N GLN A 255 20.41 26.83 24.18
CA GLN A 255 19.92 25.48 24.46
C GLN A 255 19.19 25.41 25.81
N GLY A 256 18.00 24.80 25.81
CA GLY A 256 17.26 24.51 27.04
C GLY A 256 17.62 23.18 27.70
N MET A 257 18.46 22.36 27.06
CA MET A 257 18.92 21.06 27.54
C MET A 257 20.39 20.86 27.18
N PHE A 258 21.16 20.34 28.12
CA PHE A 258 22.57 20.01 27.95
C PHE A 258 22.78 18.53 28.25
N ALA A 259 23.40 17.80 27.32
CA ALA A 259 23.72 16.39 27.54
C ALA A 259 25.01 16.26 28.35
N VAL A 260 24.97 15.37 29.35
CA VAL A 260 26.17 14.94 30.08
C VAL A 260 26.63 13.62 29.48
N THR A 261 27.86 13.61 28.95
CA THR A 261 28.41 12.46 28.24
C THR A 261 29.75 12.04 28.82
N GLU A 262 30.03 10.74 28.76
CA GLU A 262 31.34 10.17 29.06
C GLU A 262 31.75 9.30 27.87
N GLN A 263 32.90 9.59 27.26
CA GLN A 263 33.35 8.92 26.03
C GLN A 263 32.26 8.91 24.93
N GLU A 264 31.60 10.05 24.71
CA GLU A 264 30.49 10.26 23.77
C GLU A 264 29.19 9.50 24.07
N LYS A 265 29.14 8.71 25.15
CA LYS A 265 27.92 8.02 25.60
C LYS A 265 27.09 8.93 26.47
N LEU A 266 25.79 8.96 26.22
CA LEU A 266 24.84 9.71 27.04
C LEU A 266 24.69 9.08 28.43
N LEU A 267 25.05 9.83 29.48
CA LEU A 267 24.84 9.43 30.87
C LEU A 267 23.58 10.06 31.47
N GLY A 268 23.30 11.31 31.11
CA GLY A 268 22.17 12.06 31.62
C GLY A 268 21.96 13.37 30.87
N VAL A 269 20.93 14.10 31.28
CA VAL A 269 20.61 15.42 30.74
C VAL A 269 20.37 16.41 31.86
N ILE A 270 20.74 17.66 31.62
CA ILE A 270 20.49 18.79 32.49
C ILE A 270 19.57 19.75 31.75
N TYR A 271 18.37 19.94 32.27
CA TYR A 271 17.42 20.91 31.73
C TYR A 271 17.62 22.27 32.41
N PHE A 272 17.75 23.33 31.63
CA PHE A 272 17.91 24.68 32.19
C PHE A 272 16.75 25.07 33.12
N SER A 273 15.54 24.61 32.83
CA SER A 273 14.35 24.81 33.68
C SER A 273 14.51 24.25 35.09
N ASP A 274 15.24 23.16 35.25
CA ASP A 274 15.32 22.40 36.49
C ASP A 274 16.44 22.95 37.40
N ILE A 275 17.45 23.62 36.81
CA ILE A 275 18.62 24.14 37.53
C ILE A 275 18.68 25.67 37.62
N LYS A 276 17.64 26.38 37.15
CA LYS A 276 17.60 27.85 37.07
C LYS A 276 17.98 28.55 38.38
N GLU A 277 17.55 28.02 39.53
CA GLU A 277 17.87 28.61 40.84
C GLU A 277 19.28 28.23 41.33
N ILE A 278 19.70 27.00 41.05
CA ILE A 278 20.99 26.45 41.51
C ILE A 278 22.16 27.10 40.76
N ILE A 279 21.96 27.42 39.47
CA ILE A 279 22.97 28.07 38.64
C ILE A 279 23.44 29.39 39.25
N PHE A 280 22.61 30.13 39.98
CA PHE A 280 22.99 31.41 40.57
C PHE A 280 23.54 31.31 42.00
N SER A 281 23.67 30.10 42.55
CA SER A 281 24.24 29.88 43.88
C SER A 281 25.77 29.76 43.87
N ASP A 282 26.46 30.14 44.95
CA ASP A 282 27.93 29.98 45.10
C ASP A 282 28.35 28.56 45.51
N SER A 283 27.52 27.57 45.20
CA SER A 283 27.73 26.18 45.61
C SER A 283 28.74 25.48 44.69
N ARG A 284 29.68 24.71 45.27
CA ARG A 284 30.57 23.82 44.51
C ARG A 284 29.82 22.52 44.18
N ILE A 285 29.09 22.52 43.08
CA ILE A 285 28.31 21.37 42.58
C ILE A 285 28.86 20.98 41.20
N ALA A 286 28.97 19.68 40.91
CA ALA A 286 29.39 19.17 39.62
C ALA A 286 28.17 18.78 38.75
N ALA A 287 28.37 18.67 37.43
CA ALA A 287 27.31 18.29 36.49
C ALA A 287 26.67 16.92 36.83
N ARG A 288 27.45 15.96 37.36
CA ARG A 288 26.93 14.66 37.82
C ARG A 288 25.87 14.76 38.92
N ASP A 289 25.90 15.82 39.73
CA ASP A 289 24.97 16.01 40.84
C ASP A 289 23.67 16.70 40.37
N LEU A 290 23.72 17.35 39.20
CA LEU A 290 22.60 18.07 38.59
C LEU A 290 21.91 17.28 37.47
N MET A 291 22.59 16.29 36.90
CA MET A 291 22.04 15.52 35.80
C MET A 291 20.88 14.64 36.25
N THR A 292 19.91 14.49 35.35
CA THR A 292 18.78 13.59 35.53
C THR A 292 18.76 12.58 34.39
N PRO A 293 18.26 11.35 34.62
CA PRO A 293 18.03 10.43 33.52
C PRO A 293 16.99 11.04 32.57
N PRO A 294 17.23 11.02 31.25
CA PRO A 294 16.28 11.56 30.28
C PRO A 294 14.95 10.80 30.38
N LYS A 295 13.84 11.52 30.27
CA LYS A 295 12.49 10.92 30.33
C LYS A 295 12.24 9.94 29.19
N ASP A 296 12.83 10.21 28.03
CA ASP A 296 12.84 9.35 26.86
C ASP A 296 14.11 9.64 26.05
N ILE A 297 14.51 8.72 25.16
CA ILE A 297 15.67 8.86 24.30
C ILE A 297 15.23 8.55 22.87
N ILE A 298 15.53 9.42 21.93
CA ILE A 298 15.25 9.19 20.51
C ILE A 298 16.43 8.44 19.90
N PHE A 299 16.14 7.33 19.21
CA PHE A 299 17.16 6.65 18.41
C PHE A 299 17.14 7.20 16.98
N TYR A 300 18.32 7.43 16.40
CA TYR A 300 18.46 8.09 15.10
C TYR A 300 17.70 7.41 13.94
N ASP A 301 17.51 6.09 14.02
CA ASP A 301 16.82 5.26 13.04
C ASP A 301 15.31 5.10 13.30
N GLU A 302 14.76 5.77 14.32
CA GLU A 302 13.33 5.75 14.60
C GLU A 302 12.50 6.53 13.57
N SER A 303 11.27 6.08 13.38
CA SER A 303 10.29 6.79 12.56
C SER A 303 9.90 8.12 13.19
N MET A 304 9.61 9.12 12.36
CA MET A 304 9.17 10.44 12.86
C MET A 304 7.88 10.38 13.68
N GLU A 305 7.03 9.38 13.43
CA GLU A 305 5.83 9.12 14.25
C GLU A 305 6.22 8.75 15.68
N THR A 306 7.18 7.84 15.84
CA THR A 306 7.73 7.47 17.16
C THR A 306 8.38 8.66 17.84
N VAL A 307 9.17 9.46 17.10
CA VAL A 307 9.80 10.69 17.62
C VAL A 307 8.77 11.65 18.20
N MET A 308 7.70 11.94 17.45
CA MET A 308 6.64 12.84 17.89
C MET A 308 5.90 12.29 19.12
N GLN A 309 5.61 10.98 19.16
CA GLN A 309 5.01 10.35 20.34
C GLN A 309 5.88 10.48 21.58
N LYS A 310 7.21 10.30 21.47
CA LYS A 310 8.13 10.49 22.59
C LYS A 310 8.15 11.94 23.08
N LEU A 311 8.15 12.92 22.17
CA LEU A 311 8.07 14.35 22.50
C LEU A 311 6.73 14.74 23.16
N GLU A 312 5.64 14.04 22.84
CA GLU A 312 4.35 14.22 23.50
C GLU A 312 4.32 13.57 24.88
N ASN A 313 4.67 12.29 24.97
CA ASN A 313 4.59 11.51 26.21
C ASN A 313 5.57 11.99 27.28
N SER A 314 6.79 12.39 26.88
CA SER A 314 7.80 12.88 27.83
C SER A 314 7.42 14.20 28.51
N SER A 315 6.49 14.96 27.93
CA SER A 315 6.12 16.32 28.38
C SER A 315 7.31 17.28 28.52
N ARG A 316 8.44 17.00 27.86
CA ARG A 316 9.64 17.84 27.84
C ARG A 316 9.75 18.56 26.49
N ALA A 317 10.36 19.74 26.51
CA ALA A 317 10.60 20.51 25.29
C ALA A 317 11.78 19.96 24.46
N TYR A 318 12.69 19.23 25.09
CA TYR A 318 13.90 18.69 24.45
C TYR A 318 14.08 17.22 24.82
N LEU A 319 14.46 16.42 23.82
CA LEU A 319 14.87 15.03 24.01
C LEU A 319 16.23 14.77 23.35
N PRO A 320 17.12 13.99 24.00
CA PRO A 320 18.40 13.62 23.42
C PRO A 320 18.22 12.59 22.31
N VAL A 321 19.11 12.65 21.31
CA VAL A 321 19.17 11.72 20.19
C VAL A 321 20.48 10.93 20.25
N VAL A 322 20.36 9.61 20.11
CA VAL A 322 21.52 8.70 20.10
C VAL A 322 21.55 7.85 18.83
N LYS A 323 22.76 7.52 18.38
CA LYS A 323 23.02 6.55 17.31
C LYS A 323 23.76 5.37 17.91
N GLY A 324 23.06 4.27 18.15
CA GLY A 324 23.56 3.20 19.00
C GLY A 324 23.68 3.68 20.45
N SER A 325 24.91 3.77 20.97
CA SER A 325 25.19 4.33 22.31
C SER A 325 25.75 5.75 22.29
N VAL A 326 26.01 6.32 21.11
CA VAL A 326 26.69 7.60 20.94
C VAL A 326 25.65 8.72 20.89
N TYR A 327 25.82 9.76 21.71
CA TYR A 327 25.02 10.98 21.65
C TYR A 327 25.41 11.80 20.42
N ILE A 328 24.41 12.22 19.64
CA ILE A 328 24.64 12.97 18.39
C ILE A 328 23.95 14.33 18.36
N GLY A 329 23.14 14.66 19.36
CA GLY A 329 22.40 15.91 19.42
C GLY A 329 21.07 15.77 20.14
N TYR A 330 20.18 16.73 19.94
CA TYR A 330 18.85 16.74 20.55
C TYR A 330 17.79 17.17 19.54
N ILE A 331 16.54 16.89 19.86
CA ILE A 331 15.38 17.43 19.13
C ILE A 331 14.59 18.32 20.07
N GLU A 332 14.28 19.51 19.58
CA GLU A 332 13.34 20.43 20.22
C GLU A 332 11.93 20.21 19.68
N LYS A 333 10.95 20.09 20.58
CA LYS A 333 9.54 19.91 20.25
C LYS A 333 9.00 21.04 19.38
N GLY A 334 9.40 22.29 19.65
CA GLY A 334 9.03 23.46 18.86
C GLY A 334 9.49 23.34 17.41
N ALA A 335 10.77 23.03 17.19
CA ALA A 335 11.35 22.83 15.87
C ALA A 335 10.70 21.67 15.11
N ALA A 336 10.42 20.54 15.78
CA ALA A 336 9.72 19.40 15.18
C ALA A 336 8.29 19.77 14.73
N LEU A 337 7.54 20.49 15.57
CA LEU A 337 6.20 20.98 15.25
C LEU A 337 6.21 22.03 14.13
N GLU A 338 7.24 22.87 14.07
CA GLU A 338 7.41 23.86 13.00
C GLU A 338 7.74 23.19 11.67
N ALA A 339 8.66 22.21 11.66
CA ALA A 339 8.97 21.43 10.47
C ALA A 339 7.72 20.69 9.95
N TYR A 340 6.95 20.09 10.86
CA TYR A 340 5.64 19.51 10.55
C TYR A 340 4.68 20.53 9.92
N ARG A 341 4.53 21.70 10.54
CA ARG A 341 3.64 22.77 10.05
C ARG A 341 4.07 23.29 8.68
N ASN A 342 5.36 23.42 8.43
CA ASN A 342 5.89 23.86 7.13
C ASN A 342 5.61 22.86 6.03
N GLN A 343 5.75 21.55 6.32
CA GLN A 343 5.34 20.50 5.39
C GLN A 343 3.83 20.47 5.17
N LEU A 344 3.03 20.64 6.23
CA LEU A 344 1.58 20.75 6.12
C LEU A 344 1.17 21.89 5.18
N LYS A 345 1.77 23.08 5.32
CA LYS A 345 1.52 24.23 4.42
C LYS A 345 1.91 23.90 2.97
N ALA A 346 3.06 23.26 2.76
CA ALA A 346 3.52 22.86 1.44
C ALA A 346 2.62 21.79 0.77
N MET A 347 1.80 21.06 1.53
CA MET A 347 0.82 20.12 0.98
C MET A 347 -0.56 20.74 0.72
N ILE A 348 -0.82 21.97 1.17
CA ILE A 348 -2.11 22.67 1.03
C ILE A 348 -2.02 23.70 -0.12
N PHE A 349 -1.35 23.38 -1.23
CA PHE A 349 -1.45 24.24 -2.41
C PHE A 349 -2.88 24.22 -2.98
N GLU A 350 -3.37 25.44 -3.27
CA GLU A 350 -4.69 25.84 -3.77
C GLU A 350 -5.16 25.11 -5.03
#